data_AF-F0YER5-F1
#
_entry.id   AF-F0YER5-F1
#
_cell.length_a   1.000
_cell.length_b   1.000
_cell.length_c   1.000
_cell.angle_alpha   90.00
_cell.angle_beta   90.00
_cell.angle_gamma   90.00
#
_symmetry.space_group_name_H-M   'P 1'
#
loop_
_entity.id
_entity.type
_entity.pdbx_description
1 polymer ?
#
loop_
_entity_poly.entity_id
_entity_poly.type
_entity_poly.pdbx_seq_one_letter_code
_entity_poly.pdbx_strand_id
1 'polypeptide(L)'
;VTQGENNLALCDTYPPDLVVPASMSDLELRRVAAYRSKGRLPAVVWAHPDPTNGATISRSAQPKPGVQNKRSADDERYLDELRRLCHGKRMVIVDARSKVAAQGNRVMGGGTELARYYENVELFYGNIANIHAARDALSSLQALCRDGSGGNTAYDGGATWLGKLEGTKWLSMVHAILASAAKTVDLVHYERCAVLVHCSDGWDRTPQITVLAMVMLEARFRTMDGFLALVQKEWADFGHKFDERCGHTDESGEDQRSPVFLLFADAMVQLLHQFPARFEFTADLLVALLDQLFACRYGTFLDNCFVKRDRKKIHAATAPLWWYFHEHRAKFLNGAYDEDEGPPLIPSLQPKNVVFFDAYFRRFD
;
A
#
# COMPACT_ATOMS: atom_id res chain seq x y z
N VAL A 1 13.49 15.83 9.01
CA VAL A 1 12.03 15.83 9.17
C VAL A 1 11.57 17.26 8.99
N THR A 2 10.69 17.54 8.03
CA THR A 2 9.96 18.82 8.00
C THR A 2 8.76 18.68 8.93
N GLN A 3 8.44 19.71 9.71
CA GLN A 3 7.42 19.63 10.76
C GLN A 3 6.29 20.64 10.56
N GLY A 4 5.09 20.25 11.02
CA GLY A 4 4.00 21.17 11.37
C GLY A 4 3.16 21.72 10.20
N GLU A 5 2.58 22.91 10.41
CA GLU A 5 1.61 23.56 9.50
C GLU A 5 2.13 23.74 8.07
N ASN A 6 3.45 23.90 7.91
CA ASN A 6 4.09 24.03 6.60
C ASN A 6 3.88 22.81 5.70
N ASN A 7 3.82 21.59 6.26
CA ASN A 7 3.56 20.38 5.49
C ASN A 7 2.08 20.22 5.12
N LEU A 8 1.16 20.67 5.98
CA LEU A 8 -0.27 20.70 5.65
C LEU A 8 -0.56 21.67 4.50
N ALA A 9 0.24 22.74 4.39
CA ALA A 9 0.23 23.63 3.23
C ALA A 9 0.87 23.02 1.96
N LEU A 10 1.75 22.02 2.10
CA LEU A 10 2.31 21.26 0.97
C LEU A 10 1.30 20.21 0.45
N CYS A 11 0.65 19.49 1.35
CA CYS A 11 -0.32 18.45 1.01
C CYS A 11 -1.31 18.21 2.15
N ASP A 12 -2.59 18.47 1.91
CA ASP A 12 -3.69 18.31 2.87
C ASP A 12 -4.14 16.84 3.09
N THR A 13 -3.54 15.91 2.34
CA THR A 13 -3.80 14.46 2.44
C THR A 13 -2.61 13.66 2.98
N TYR A 14 -1.54 14.34 3.41
CA TYR A 14 -0.37 13.75 4.06
C TYR A 14 -0.42 13.97 5.58
N PRO A 15 0.39 13.22 6.35
CA PRO A 15 0.64 13.51 7.75
C PRO A 15 1.28 14.90 7.95
N PRO A 16 1.19 15.46 9.16
CA PRO A 16 1.80 16.75 9.48
C PRO A 16 3.34 16.71 9.44
N ASP A 17 3.95 15.55 9.64
CA ASP A 17 5.41 15.40 9.62
C ASP A 17 5.84 14.53 8.44
N LEU A 18 6.85 14.99 7.70
CA LEU A 18 7.38 14.31 6.52
C LEU A 18 8.89 14.15 6.61
N VAL A 19 9.38 13.01 6.12
CA VAL A 19 10.82 12.77 5.96
C VAL A 19 11.18 13.04 4.50
N VAL A 20 12.03 14.05 4.30
CA VAL A 20 12.48 14.55 2.99
C VAL A 20 14.01 14.77 3.04
N PRO A 21 14.72 14.87 1.90
CA PRO A 21 16.14 15.18 1.89
C PRO A 21 16.42 16.53 2.56
N ALA A 22 17.39 16.55 3.48
CA ALA A 22 17.72 17.73 4.28
C ALA A 22 18.28 18.91 3.45
N SER A 23 18.75 18.64 2.23
CA SER A 23 19.29 19.63 1.29
C SER A 23 18.21 20.40 0.51
N MET A 24 16.93 20.05 0.67
CA MET A 24 15.81 20.71 0.00
C MET A 24 15.26 21.86 0.85
N SER A 25 15.10 23.04 0.24
CA SER A 25 14.44 24.19 0.87
C SER A 25 12.92 24.09 0.79
N ASP A 26 12.20 24.78 1.69
CA ASP A 26 10.73 24.82 1.68
C ASP A 26 10.14 25.28 0.34
N LEU A 27 10.80 26.22 -0.35
CA LEU A 27 10.37 26.69 -1.66
C LEU A 27 10.48 25.58 -2.71
N GLU A 28 11.56 24.81 -2.69
CA GLU A 28 11.75 23.68 -3.59
C GLU A 28 10.74 22.57 -3.29
N LEU A 29 10.50 22.25 -2.01
CA LEU A 29 9.47 21.29 -1.60
C LEU A 29 8.08 21.69 -2.13
N ARG A 30 7.72 22.98 -2.08
CA ARG A 30 6.47 23.48 -2.67
C ARG A 30 6.41 23.26 -4.17
N ARG A 31 7.53 23.41 -4.89
CA ARG A 31 7.59 23.19 -6.34
C ARG A 31 7.53 21.69 -6.70
N VAL A 32 8.15 20.83 -5.91
CA VAL A 32 8.01 19.37 -6.02
C VAL A 32 6.56 18.95 -5.80
N ALA A 33 5.94 19.41 -4.70
CA ALA A 33 4.52 19.17 -4.42
C ALA A 33 3.63 19.68 -5.56
N ALA A 34 3.90 20.87 -6.09
CA ALA A 34 3.18 21.41 -7.24
C ALA A 34 3.37 20.61 -8.53
N TYR A 35 4.43 19.82 -8.69
CA TYR A 35 4.63 18.93 -9.84
C TYR A 35 4.02 17.53 -9.64
N ARG A 36 3.75 17.13 -8.40
CA ARG A 36 3.12 15.85 -8.05
C ARG A 36 1.60 15.99 -7.96
N SER A 37 0.87 14.93 -8.31
CA SER A 37 -0.59 14.96 -8.23
C SER A 37 -1.03 15.20 -6.78
N LYS A 38 -2.02 16.08 -6.57
CA LYS A 38 -2.58 16.42 -5.25
C LYS A 38 -1.56 16.92 -4.21
N GLY A 39 -0.40 17.44 -4.63
CA GLY A 39 0.64 17.90 -3.70
C GLY A 39 1.43 16.77 -3.03
N ARG A 40 1.14 15.50 -3.36
CA ARG A 40 1.70 14.31 -2.69
C ARG A 40 3.11 14.02 -3.19
N LEU A 41 4.05 14.85 -2.74
CA LEU A 41 5.47 14.73 -3.02
C LEU A 41 6.09 13.43 -2.50
N PRO A 42 7.23 12.97 -3.04
CA PRO A 42 7.95 11.82 -2.50
C PRO A 42 8.33 12.01 -1.02
N ALA A 43 7.75 11.22 -0.13
CA ALA A 43 8.09 11.20 1.30
C ALA A 43 8.76 9.87 1.63
N VAL A 44 9.89 9.92 2.35
CA VAL A 44 10.60 8.70 2.79
C VAL A 44 9.77 8.04 3.90
N VAL A 45 9.46 6.75 3.71
CA VAL A 45 8.67 5.95 4.66
C VAL A 45 9.47 4.84 5.32
N TRP A 46 10.64 4.52 4.77
CA TRP A 46 11.58 3.55 5.29
C TRP A 46 13.00 3.88 4.82
N ALA A 47 13.98 3.59 5.67
CA ALA A 47 15.40 3.67 5.35
C ALA A 47 16.10 2.40 5.84
N HIS A 48 17.05 1.91 5.05
CA HIS A 48 17.78 0.69 5.33
C HIS A 48 18.59 0.84 6.63
N PRO A 49 18.55 -0.13 7.56
CA PRO A 49 19.22 -0.01 8.85
C PRO A 49 20.76 0.01 8.75
N ASP A 50 21.33 -0.69 7.76
CA ASP A 50 22.76 -0.58 7.43
C ASP A 50 23.05 0.78 6.75
N PRO A 51 23.80 1.69 7.40
CA PRO A 51 24.13 3.00 6.84
C PRO A 51 25.04 2.93 5.63
N THR A 52 25.73 1.80 5.40
CA THR A 52 26.57 1.59 4.21
C THR A 52 25.74 1.20 2.98
N ASN A 53 24.49 0.75 3.16
CA ASN A 53 23.55 0.52 2.06
C ASN A 53 22.94 1.85 1.58
N GLY A 54 22.35 2.61 2.51
CA GLY A 54 21.75 3.91 2.21
C GLY A 54 20.45 3.87 1.39
N ALA A 55 19.93 2.68 1.06
CA ALA A 55 18.64 2.52 0.40
C ALA A 55 17.48 3.09 1.22
N THR A 56 16.54 3.70 0.51
CA THR A 56 15.30 4.23 1.10
C THR A 56 14.11 3.77 0.27
N ILE A 57 12.96 3.60 0.93
CA ILE A 57 11.67 3.51 0.26
C ILE A 57 10.96 4.83 0.50
N SER A 58 10.62 5.50 -0.59
CA SER A 58 9.79 6.70 -0.59
C SER A 58 8.47 6.44 -1.30
N ARG A 59 7.45 7.25 -0.98
CA ARG A 59 6.13 7.16 -1.61
C ARG A 59 5.61 8.50 -2.08
N SER A 60 4.88 8.51 -3.19
CA SER A 60 4.27 9.72 -3.75
C SER A 60 3.00 9.43 -4.56
N ALA A 61 2.39 10.48 -5.08
CA ALA A 61 1.53 10.39 -6.25
C ALA A 61 2.33 10.54 -7.55
N GLN A 62 1.70 10.27 -8.69
CA GLN A 62 2.33 10.41 -9.99
C GLN A 62 2.85 11.83 -10.25
N PRO A 63 3.93 11.99 -11.05
CA PRO A 63 4.33 13.29 -11.57
C PRO A 63 3.29 13.80 -12.60
N LYS A 64 3.39 15.08 -12.97
CA LYS A 64 2.51 15.72 -13.96
C LYS A 64 3.23 16.13 -15.26
N PRO A 65 3.90 15.21 -15.98
CA PRO A 65 4.51 15.53 -17.26
C PRO A 65 3.47 15.82 -18.34
N GLY A 66 2.31 15.15 -18.30
CA GLY A 66 1.27 15.26 -19.31
C GLY A 66 1.78 14.93 -20.73
N VAL A 67 0.94 15.22 -21.73
CA VAL A 67 1.31 15.03 -23.14
C VAL A 67 2.47 15.92 -23.59
N GLN A 68 2.62 17.08 -22.96
CA GLN A 68 3.65 18.09 -23.26
C GLN A 68 5.03 17.76 -22.71
N ASN A 69 5.21 16.66 -21.96
CA ASN A 69 6.48 16.35 -21.29
C ASN A 69 6.96 17.48 -20.36
N LYS A 70 6.06 18.10 -19.60
CA LYS A 70 6.43 19.10 -18.60
C LYS A 70 7.46 18.50 -17.63
N ARG A 71 8.45 19.30 -17.27
CA ARG A 71 9.55 18.92 -16.38
C ARG A 71 9.50 19.75 -15.10
N SER A 72 10.15 19.26 -14.07
CA SER A 72 10.38 19.98 -12.83
C SER A 72 11.81 19.74 -12.39
N ALA A 73 12.65 20.78 -12.52
CA ALA A 73 14.05 20.70 -12.09
C ALA A 73 14.17 20.37 -10.60
N ASP A 74 13.23 20.86 -9.78
CA ASP A 74 13.19 20.58 -8.34
C ASP A 74 12.79 19.12 -8.05
N ASP A 75 11.90 18.51 -8.84
CA ASP A 75 11.54 17.08 -8.70
C ASP A 75 12.70 16.18 -9.17
N GLU A 76 13.31 16.52 -10.31
CA GLU A 76 14.50 15.83 -10.82
C GLU A 76 15.65 15.86 -9.79
N ARG A 77 15.93 17.05 -9.22
CA ARG A 77 16.90 17.20 -8.12
C ARG A 77 16.50 16.41 -6.87
N TYR A 78 15.23 16.47 -6.46
CA TYR A 78 14.75 15.76 -5.27
C TYR A 78 15.00 14.26 -5.36
N LEU A 79 14.66 13.64 -6.49
CA LEU A 79 14.89 12.22 -6.71
C LEU A 79 16.39 11.90 -6.78
N ASP A 80 17.20 12.81 -7.31
CA ASP A 80 18.65 12.67 -7.34
C ASP A 80 19.27 12.70 -5.94
N GLU A 81 18.79 13.55 -5.04
CA GLU A 81 19.23 13.58 -3.64
C GLU A 81 18.95 12.24 -2.93
N LEU A 82 17.77 11.63 -3.16
CA LEU A 82 17.47 10.30 -2.63
C LEU A 82 18.37 9.21 -3.23
N ARG A 83 18.60 9.24 -4.55
CA ARG A 83 19.48 8.31 -5.25
C ARG A 83 20.92 8.37 -4.72
N ARG A 84 21.42 9.57 -4.41
CA ARG A 84 22.78 9.78 -3.89
C ARG A 84 23.00 9.15 -2.52
N LEU A 85 21.95 8.95 -1.71
CA LEU A 85 22.05 8.20 -0.45
C LEU A 85 22.55 6.76 -0.67
N CYS A 86 22.26 6.17 -1.83
CA CYS A 86 22.71 4.84 -2.25
C CYS A 86 24.02 4.88 -3.04
N HIS A 87 24.94 5.79 -2.66
CA HIS A 87 26.20 6.05 -3.37
C HIS A 87 26.02 6.48 -4.84
N GLY A 88 24.84 7.02 -5.19
CA GLY A 88 24.56 7.57 -6.50
C GLY A 88 24.60 6.55 -7.64
N LYS A 89 24.40 5.25 -7.38
CA LYS A 89 24.51 4.24 -8.45
C LYS A 89 23.22 4.08 -9.25
N ARG A 90 22.07 3.98 -8.58
CA ARG A 90 20.78 3.71 -9.25
C ARG A 90 19.58 4.00 -8.35
N MET A 91 18.49 4.43 -8.95
CA MET A 91 17.17 4.50 -8.33
C MET A 91 16.15 3.77 -9.21
N VAL A 92 15.17 3.12 -8.59
CA VAL A 92 14.07 2.47 -9.31
C VAL A 92 12.74 3.04 -8.85
N ILE A 93 11.91 3.41 -9.81
CA ILE A 93 10.55 3.89 -9.58
C ILE A 93 9.59 2.73 -9.84
N VAL A 94 8.93 2.29 -8.77
CA VAL A 94 7.87 1.28 -8.80
C VAL A 94 6.55 2.02 -9.02
N ASP A 95 6.13 2.13 -10.28
CA ASP A 95 4.78 2.57 -10.63
C ASP A 95 3.85 1.36 -10.47
N ALA A 96 3.01 1.37 -9.45
CA ALA A 96 2.11 0.27 -9.13
C ALA A 96 1.12 -0.07 -10.26
N ARG A 97 0.96 0.80 -11.24
CA ARG A 97 0.02 0.62 -12.37
C ARG A 97 0.61 -0.30 -13.44
N SER A 98 -0.22 -0.66 -14.41
CA SER A 98 0.29 -1.12 -15.70
C SER A 98 0.82 0.04 -16.52
N LYS A 99 1.76 -0.26 -17.42
CA LYS A 99 2.30 0.73 -18.38
C LYS A 99 1.20 1.42 -19.18
N VAL A 100 0.17 0.67 -19.59
CA VAL A 100 -0.99 1.21 -20.33
C VAL A 100 -1.78 2.20 -19.47
N ALA A 101 -2.06 1.87 -18.20
CA ALA A 101 -2.76 2.78 -17.31
C ALA A 101 -1.95 4.05 -17.01
N ALA A 102 -0.62 3.95 -16.87
CA ALA A 102 0.26 5.10 -16.73
C ALA A 102 0.24 6.01 -17.97
N GLN A 103 0.23 5.42 -19.17
CA GLN A 103 0.07 6.14 -20.44
C GLN A 103 -1.31 6.82 -20.55
N GLY A 104 -2.39 6.16 -20.11
CA GLY A 104 -3.71 6.78 -20.04
C GLY A 104 -3.74 8.01 -19.13
N ASN A 105 -3.12 7.92 -17.95
CA ASN A 105 -3.02 9.06 -17.03
C ASN A 105 -2.19 10.22 -17.60
N ARG A 106 -1.21 9.92 -18.46
CA ARG A 106 -0.42 10.94 -19.15
C ARG A 106 -1.28 11.81 -20.07
N VAL A 107 -2.29 11.24 -20.71
CA VAL A 107 -3.25 12.01 -21.53
C VAL A 107 -4.03 13.00 -20.66
N MET A 108 -4.33 12.62 -19.41
CA MET A 108 -5.05 13.46 -18.43
C MET A 108 -4.14 14.43 -17.65
N GLY A 109 -2.90 14.65 -18.11
CA GLY A 109 -1.96 15.58 -17.49
C GLY A 109 -1.07 14.98 -16.38
N GLY A 110 -1.33 13.75 -15.96
CA GLY A 110 -0.45 12.97 -15.09
C GLY A 110 0.67 12.27 -15.88
N GLY A 111 0.99 11.03 -15.50
CA GLY A 111 1.94 10.18 -16.23
C GLY A 111 2.90 9.46 -15.30
N THR A 112 4.12 9.25 -15.77
CA THR A 112 5.26 8.69 -15.03
C THR A 112 6.53 9.40 -15.46
N GLU A 113 7.56 9.29 -14.66
CA GLU A 113 8.90 9.82 -14.85
C GLU A 113 9.48 9.28 -16.16
N LEU A 114 10.03 10.17 -16.96
CA LEU A 114 10.63 9.79 -18.24
C LEU A 114 12.12 9.62 -18.01
N ALA A 115 12.62 8.37 -18.01
CA ALA A 115 13.99 8.02 -17.65
C ALA A 115 15.07 8.94 -18.27
N ARG A 116 14.86 9.46 -19.49
CA ARG A 116 15.78 10.42 -20.12
C ARG A 116 15.97 11.76 -19.36
N TYR A 117 15.11 12.11 -18.42
CA TYR A 117 15.19 13.34 -17.62
C TYR A 117 15.63 13.08 -16.18
N TYR A 118 15.72 11.82 -15.76
CA TYR A 118 16.06 11.44 -14.39
C TYR A 118 17.32 10.57 -14.44
N GLU A 119 18.40 11.07 -13.85
CA GLU A 119 19.72 10.41 -13.93
C GLU A 119 19.70 9.04 -13.24
N ASN A 120 20.10 7.99 -13.97
CA ASN A 120 20.20 6.62 -13.45
C ASN A 120 18.92 6.14 -12.75
N VAL A 121 17.77 6.50 -13.32
CA VAL A 121 16.44 6.09 -12.88
C VAL A 121 15.83 5.07 -13.85
N GLU A 122 15.38 3.95 -13.31
CA GLU A 122 14.64 2.91 -14.03
C GLU A 122 13.17 2.87 -13.58
N LEU A 123 12.29 2.39 -14.46
CA LEU A 123 10.86 2.19 -14.15
C LEU A 123 10.55 0.69 -14.05
N PHE A 124 9.80 0.32 -13.01
CA PHE A 124 9.15 -0.97 -12.87
C PHE A 124 7.64 -0.77 -12.77
N TYR A 125 6.86 -1.55 -13.52
CA TYR A 125 5.40 -1.49 -13.51
C TYR A 125 4.81 -2.68 -12.75
N GLY A 126 4.12 -2.40 -11.64
CA GLY A 126 3.55 -3.41 -10.76
C GLY A 126 2.31 -4.12 -11.31
N ASN A 127 1.66 -3.55 -12.33
CA ASN A 127 0.44 -4.10 -12.96
C ASN A 127 -0.71 -4.35 -11.97
N ILE A 128 -0.78 -3.59 -10.87
CA ILE A 128 -1.86 -3.71 -9.88
C ILE A 128 -3.11 -2.99 -10.40
N ALA A 129 -4.22 -3.73 -10.38
CA ALA A 129 -5.53 -3.31 -10.82
C ALA A 129 -5.99 -2.00 -10.15
N ASN A 130 -6.84 -1.23 -10.85
CA ASN A 130 -7.45 -0.03 -10.29
C ASN A 130 -8.63 -0.39 -9.36
N ILE A 131 -9.22 0.63 -8.73
CA ILE A 131 -10.30 0.45 -7.75
C ILE A 131 -11.55 -0.21 -8.33
N HIS A 132 -11.86 0.03 -9.62
CA HIS A 132 -13.04 -0.53 -10.28
C HIS A 132 -12.84 -2.02 -10.56
N ALA A 133 -11.70 -2.40 -11.13
CA ALA A 133 -11.37 -3.81 -11.36
C ALA A 133 -11.31 -4.60 -10.04
N ALA A 134 -10.77 -4.02 -8.96
CA ALA A 134 -10.78 -4.63 -7.64
C ALA A 134 -12.20 -4.85 -7.08
N ARG A 135 -13.11 -3.88 -7.29
CA ARG A 135 -14.52 -4.00 -6.92
C ARG A 135 -15.21 -5.11 -7.71
N ASP A 136 -15.01 -5.14 -9.03
CA ASP A 136 -15.63 -6.14 -9.91
C ASP A 136 -15.14 -7.55 -9.55
N ALA A 137 -13.83 -7.71 -9.27
CA ALA A 137 -13.25 -8.97 -8.81
C ALA A 137 -13.85 -9.46 -7.48
N LEU A 138 -14.06 -8.56 -6.51
CA LEU A 138 -14.74 -8.92 -5.26
C LEU A 138 -16.19 -9.35 -5.49
N SER A 139 -16.93 -8.62 -6.33
CA SER A 139 -18.31 -8.98 -6.67
C SER A 139 -18.39 -10.39 -7.26
N SER A 140 -17.50 -10.73 -8.20
CA SER A 140 -17.40 -12.08 -8.75
C SER A 140 -17.01 -13.13 -7.71
N LEU A 141 -16.10 -12.80 -6.80
CA LEU A 141 -15.67 -13.70 -5.73
C LEU A 141 -16.79 -13.97 -4.72
N GLN A 142 -17.54 -12.95 -4.33
CA GLN A 142 -18.66 -13.08 -3.41
C GLN A 142 -19.79 -13.91 -4.02
N ALA A 143 -20.08 -13.73 -5.32
CA ALA A 143 -21.02 -14.58 -6.04
C ALA A 143 -20.57 -16.05 -6.00
N LEU A 144 -19.29 -16.32 -6.30
CA LEU A 144 -18.73 -17.66 -6.24
C LEU A 144 -18.82 -18.29 -4.84
N CYS A 145 -18.64 -17.53 -3.76
CA CYS A 145 -18.73 -18.05 -2.40
C CYS A 145 -20.18 -18.34 -1.99
N ARG A 146 -21.14 -17.50 -2.40
CA ARG A 146 -22.57 -17.68 -2.09
C ARG A 146 -23.20 -18.88 -2.78
N ASP A 147 -22.70 -19.23 -3.96
CA ASP A 147 -23.30 -20.30 -4.76
C ASP A 147 -23.12 -21.70 -4.14
N GLY A 148 -22.37 -21.85 -3.03
CA GLY A 148 -22.31 -23.02 -2.14
C GLY A 148 -21.91 -24.36 -2.80
N SER A 149 -21.77 -24.38 -4.11
CA SER A 149 -21.56 -25.54 -4.95
C SER A 149 -20.05 -25.74 -5.10
N GLY A 150 -19.46 -26.33 -4.07
CA GLY A 150 -18.17 -27.02 -4.18
C GLY A 150 -18.19 -28.23 -5.13
N GLY A 151 -19.34 -28.53 -5.75
CA GLY A 151 -19.51 -29.62 -6.71
C GLY A 151 -19.65 -29.11 -8.14
N ASN A 152 -18.88 -29.70 -9.06
CA ASN A 152 -19.14 -29.68 -10.50
C ASN A 152 -20.61 -30.07 -10.74
N THR A 153 -21.49 -29.11 -11.02
CA THR A 153 -22.82 -29.45 -11.51
C THR A 153 -22.71 -29.71 -13.01
N ALA A 154 -23.49 -30.65 -13.54
CA ALA A 154 -23.50 -30.96 -14.97
C ALA A 154 -23.87 -29.75 -15.87
N TYR A 155 -24.42 -28.69 -15.27
CA TYR A 155 -24.81 -27.43 -15.92
C TYR A 155 -23.68 -26.39 -16.01
N ASP A 156 -22.53 -26.64 -15.40
CA ASP A 156 -21.44 -25.67 -15.26
C ASP A 156 -20.39 -25.70 -16.39
N GLY A 157 -20.71 -26.38 -17.50
CA GLY A 157 -19.77 -26.56 -18.61
C GLY A 157 -18.45 -27.28 -18.24
N GLY A 158 -18.40 -27.92 -17.07
CA GLY A 158 -17.22 -28.64 -16.57
C GLY A 158 -16.17 -27.80 -15.85
N ALA A 159 -16.42 -26.52 -15.54
CA ALA A 159 -15.47 -25.67 -14.83
C ALA A 159 -15.34 -26.08 -13.35
N THR A 160 -14.12 -26.35 -12.88
CA THR A 160 -13.87 -26.62 -11.46
C THR A 160 -13.97 -25.34 -10.62
N TRP A 161 -14.19 -25.48 -9.30
CA TRP A 161 -14.18 -24.33 -8.39
C TRP A 161 -12.90 -23.48 -8.52
N LEU A 162 -11.75 -24.13 -8.72
CA LEU A 162 -10.47 -23.43 -8.95
C LEU A 162 -10.47 -22.62 -10.24
N GLY A 163 -11.04 -23.16 -11.33
CA GLY A 163 -11.19 -22.42 -12.59
C GLY A 163 -12.11 -21.21 -12.45
N LYS A 164 -13.20 -21.34 -11.69
CA LYS A 164 -14.09 -20.20 -11.37
C LYS A 164 -13.40 -19.15 -10.52
N LEU A 165 -12.65 -19.58 -9.50
CA LEU A 165 -11.85 -18.69 -8.66
C LEU A 165 -10.84 -17.90 -9.50
N GLU A 166 -10.13 -18.56 -10.41
CA GLU A 166 -9.24 -17.90 -11.36
C GLU A 166 -10.00 -16.90 -12.27
N GLY A 167 -11.24 -17.22 -12.64
CA GLY A 167 -12.14 -16.33 -13.38
C GLY A 167 -12.43 -15.00 -12.67
N THR A 168 -12.45 -14.98 -11.33
CA THR A 168 -12.65 -13.74 -10.54
C THR A 168 -11.49 -12.76 -10.63
N LYS A 169 -10.30 -13.23 -11.01
CA LYS A 169 -9.02 -12.48 -11.01
C LYS A 169 -8.56 -11.97 -9.64
N TRP A 170 -9.25 -12.32 -8.56
CA TRP A 170 -8.88 -11.87 -7.21
C TRP A 170 -7.45 -12.28 -6.82
N LEU A 171 -7.13 -13.58 -6.91
CA LEU A 171 -5.77 -14.06 -6.58
C LEU A 171 -4.70 -13.53 -7.53
N SER A 172 -5.04 -13.20 -8.78
CA SER A 172 -4.11 -12.54 -9.70
C SER A 172 -3.76 -11.12 -9.22
N MET A 173 -4.71 -10.40 -8.60
CA MET A 173 -4.45 -9.09 -8.01
C MET A 173 -3.62 -9.20 -6.73
N VAL A 174 -3.92 -10.16 -5.86
CA VAL A 174 -3.12 -10.46 -4.67
C VAL A 174 -1.68 -10.78 -5.06
N HIS A 175 -1.48 -11.62 -6.09
CA HIS A 175 -0.18 -11.96 -6.64
C HIS A 175 0.58 -10.72 -7.13
N ALA A 176 -0.05 -9.84 -7.90
CA ALA A 176 0.59 -8.62 -8.42
C ALA A 176 1.06 -7.67 -7.29
N ILE A 177 0.27 -7.58 -6.21
CA ILE A 177 0.63 -6.81 -5.01
C ILE A 177 1.87 -7.41 -4.34
N LEU A 178 1.87 -8.72 -4.07
CA LEU A 178 3.00 -9.43 -3.47
C LEU A 178 4.27 -9.34 -4.32
N ALA A 179 4.15 -9.53 -5.63
CA ALA A 179 5.27 -9.46 -6.55
C ALA A 179 5.91 -8.06 -6.57
N SER A 180 5.09 -7.00 -6.54
CA SER A 180 5.58 -5.62 -6.49
C SER A 180 6.28 -5.31 -5.17
N ALA A 181 5.75 -5.82 -4.06
CA ALA A 181 6.36 -5.66 -2.74
C ALA A 181 7.67 -6.46 -2.62
N ALA A 182 7.70 -7.73 -3.03
CA ALA A 182 8.91 -8.55 -3.07
C ALA A 182 10.00 -7.91 -3.94
N LYS A 183 9.64 -7.39 -5.12
CA LYS A 183 10.59 -6.65 -5.96
C LYS A 183 11.13 -5.40 -5.25
N THR A 184 10.30 -4.70 -4.48
CA THR A 184 10.75 -3.55 -3.68
C THR A 184 11.77 -3.97 -2.63
N VAL A 185 11.56 -5.10 -1.95
CA VAL A 185 12.53 -5.68 -1.00
C VAL A 185 13.85 -6.01 -1.69
N ASP A 186 13.80 -6.68 -2.84
CA ASP A 186 14.99 -7.04 -3.61
C ASP A 186 15.83 -5.81 -3.98
N LEU A 187 15.14 -4.76 -4.46
CA LEU A 187 15.76 -3.52 -4.89
C LEU A 187 16.51 -2.80 -3.75
N VAL A 188 15.90 -2.71 -2.57
CA VAL A 188 16.50 -1.96 -1.45
C VAL A 188 17.52 -2.77 -0.67
N HIS A 189 17.28 -4.07 -0.45
CA HIS A 189 18.13 -4.89 0.40
C HIS A 189 19.29 -5.53 -0.37
N TYR A 190 19.01 -6.19 -1.51
CA TYR A 190 20.03 -6.91 -2.27
C TYR A 190 20.68 -6.05 -3.35
N GLU A 191 19.90 -5.24 -4.07
CA GLU A 191 20.41 -4.39 -5.15
C GLU A 191 20.89 -3.00 -4.68
N ARG A 192 20.64 -2.64 -3.41
CA ARG A 192 21.08 -1.39 -2.76
C ARG A 192 20.69 -0.12 -3.53
N CYS A 193 19.42 -0.04 -3.92
CA CYS A 193 18.89 1.07 -4.70
C CYS A 193 17.88 1.89 -3.90
N ALA A 194 17.81 3.19 -4.17
CA ALA A 194 16.70 4.02 -3.72
C ALA A 194 15.45 3.61 -4.50
N VAL A 195 14.31 3.50 -3.81
CA VAL A 195 13.03 3.15 -4.42
C VAL A 195 12.00 4.23 -4.17
N LEU A 196 11.31 4.65 -5.23
CA LEU A 196 10.08 5.44 -5.13
C LEU A 196 8.90 4.59 -5.56
N VAL A 197 7.95 4.38 -4.66
CA VAL A 197 6.69 3.71 -4.96
C VAL A 197 5.60 4.76 -5.18
N HIS A 198 4.95 4.74 -6.33
CA HIS A 198 3.77 5.57 -6.56
C HIS A 198 2.71 4.83 -7.38
N CYS A 199 1.53 5.42 -7.48
CA CYS A 199 0.51 5.01 -8.44
C CYS A 199 -0.06 6.27 -9.11
N SER A 200 -1.37 6.37 -9.36
CA SER A 200 -1.97 7.64 -9.79
C SER A 200 -1.96 8.66 -8.64
N ASP A 201 -2.72 8.40 -7.58
CA ASP A 201 -2.86 9.35 -6.45
C ASP A 201 -2.01 8.99 -5.22
N GLY A 202 -1.35 7.83 -5.21
CA GLY A 202 -0.41 7.48 -4.13
C GLY A 202 -1.06 7.08 -2.79
N TRP A 203 -2.37 6.79 -2.76
CA TRP A 203 -3.09 6.42 -1.54
C TRP A 203 -3.79 5.05 -1.59
N ASP A 204 -3.88 4.39 -2.75
CA ASP A 204 -4.55 3.08 -2.89
C ASP A 204 -3.54 1.93 -3.00
N ARG A 205 -2.88 1.80 -4.15
CA ARG A 205 -1.91 0.71 -4.41
C ARG A 205 -0.57 0.89 -3.71
N THR A 206 -0.17 2.13 -3.54
CA THR A 206 1.10 2.51 -2.90
C THR A 206 1.23 2.00 -1.46
N PRO A 207 0.25 2.18 -0.54
CA PRO A 207 0.34 1.61 0.80
C PRO A 207 0.34 0.07 0.81
N GLN A 208 -0.29 -0.59 -0.17
CA GLN A 208 -0.23 -2.05 -0.29
C GLN A 208 1.21 -2.52 -0.46
N ILE A 209 1.96 -1.91 -1.39
CA ILE A 209 3.36 -2.26 -1.67
C ILE A 209 4.27 -1.89 -0.49
N THR A 210 4.16 -0.66 0.00
CA THR A 210 5.10 -0.12 1.01
C THR A 210 4.99 -0.83 2.35
N VAL A 211 3.78 -1.12 2.84
CA VAL A 211 3.59 -1.88 4.09
C VAL A 211 4.11 -3.30 3.93
N LEU A 212 3.75 -4.00 2.84
CA LEU A 212 4.22 -5.36 2.60
C LEU A 212 5.74 -5.43 2.49
N ALA A 213 6.38 -4.48 1.80
CA ALA A 213 7.83 -4.42 1.73
C ALA A 213 8.46 -4.20 3.13
N MET A 214 7.94 -3.29 3.94
CA MET A 214 8.46 -3.03 5.29
C MET A 214 8.32 -4.24 6.22
N VAL A 215 7.19 -4.95 6.22
CA VAL A 215 7.04 -6.17 7.04
C VAL A 215 7.93 -7.32 6.57
N MET A 216 8.23 -7.38 5.27
CA MET A 216 9.18 -8.35 4.73
C MET A 216 10.63 -7.98 5.11
N LEU A 217 10.94 -6.69 5.22
CA LEU A 217 12.30 -6.20 5.49
C LEU A 217 12.73 -6.32 6.97
N GLU A 218 11.86 -6.01 7.93
CA GLU A 218 12.27 -5.90 9.34
C GLU A 218 11.33 -6.62 10.32
N ALA A 219 11.92 -7.29 11.31
CA ALA A 219 11.18 -8.02 12.35
C ALA A 219 10.30 -7.13 13.21
N ARG A 220 10.72 -5.89 13.47
CA ARG A 220 9.96 -4.95 14.31
C ARG A 220 8.53 -4.71 13.80
N PHE A 221 8.31 -4.78 12.49
CA PHE A 221 7.00 -4.60 11.87
C PHE A 221 6.18 -5.89 11.80
N ARG A 222 6.76 -7.03 12.19
CA ARG A 222 6.10 -8.34 12.28
C ARG A 222 5.52 -8.60 13.68
N THR A 223 5.81 -7.72 14.64
CA THR A 223 5.10 -7.65 15.93
C THR A 223 3.69 -7.10 15.74
N MET A 224 2.77 -7.39 16.66
CA MET A 224 1.40 -6.85 16.59
C MET A 224 1.44 -5.31 16.64
N ASP A 225 2.21 -4.75 17.58
CA ASP A 225 2.29 -3.30 17.78
C ASP A 225 2.96 -2.61 16.58
N GLY A 226 4.04 -3.21 16.04
CA GLY A 226 4.72 -2.70 14.86
C GLY A 226 3.86 -2.74 13.60
N PHE A 227 3.07 -3.80 13.42
CA PHE A 227 2.14 -3.90 12.30
C PHE A 227 1.00 -2.89 12.40
N LEU A 228 0.37 -2.75 13.58
CA LEU A 228 -0.71 -1.76 13.79
C LEU A 228 -0.18 -0.32 13.63
N ALA A 229 1.06 -0.05 14.06
CA ALA A 229 1.73 1.23 13.80
C ALA A 229 1.95 1.48 12.30
N LEU A 230 2.32 0.46 11.51
CA LEU A 230 2.38 0.60 10.05
C LEU A 230 1.02 0.87 9.42
N VAL A 231 -0.04 0.22 9.90
CA VAL A 231 -1.41 0.49 9.42
C VAL A 231 -1.81 1.94 9.73
N GLN A 232 -1.56 2.41 10.94
CA GLN A 232 -1.79 3.82 11.30
C GLN A 232 -1.01 4.76 10.36
N LYS A 233 0.30 4.55 10.22
CA LYS A 233 1.18 5.42 9.43
C LYS A 233 0.82 5.40 7.95
N GLU A 234 0.94 4.25 7.29
CA GLU A 234 0.90 4.15 5.83
C GLU A 234 -0.50 4.21 5.23
N TRP A 235 -1.53 3.83 5.99
CA TRP A 235 -2.90 3.86 5.52
C TRP A 235 -3.66 5.06 6.06
N ALA A 236 -3.79 5.18 7.38
CA ALA A 236 -4.59 6.25 7.96
C ALA A 236 -3.91 7.61 7.73
N ASP A 237 -2.69 7.80 8.21
CA ASP A 237 -2.04 9.11 8.24
C ASP A 237 -1.63 9.60 6.84
N PHE A 238 -1.12 8.69 5.99
CA PHE A 238 -0.86 8.97 4.58
C PHE A 238 -2.13 9.09 3.70
N GLY A 239 -3.32 9.06 4.29
CA GLY A 239 -4.56 9.50 3.65
C GLY A 239 -5.13 8.51 2.64
N HIS A 240 -5.09 7.21 2.94
CA HIS A 240 -6.01 6.29 2.30
C HIS A 240 -7.45 6.72 2.61
N LYS A 241 -8.27 6.78 1.56
CA LYS A 241 -9.61 7.33 1.61
C LYS A 241 -10.61 6.30 2.16
N PHE A 242 -10.46 5.92 3.42
CA PHE A 242 -11.23 4.85 4.05
C PHE A 242 -12.74 5.08 3.93
N ASP A 243 -13.21 6.28 4.28
CA ASP A 243 -14.63 6.63 4.16
C ASP A 243 -15.15 6.48 2.72
N GLU A 244 -14.45 7.00 1.70
CA GLU A 244 -14.84 6.83 0.29
C GLU A 244 -14.81 5.36 -0.17
N ARG A 245 -13.77 4.61 0.22
CA ARG A 245 -13.54 3.25 -0.27
C ARG A 245 -14.49 2.23 0.38
N CYS A 246 -14.83 2.46 1.64
CA CYS A 246 -15.67 1.57 2.44
C CYS A 246 -17.14 2.04 2.51
N GLY A 247 -17.43 3.27 2.11
CA GLY A 247 -18.79 3.83 2.13
C GLY A 247 -19.30 4.06 3.54
N HIS A 248 -18.47 4.63 4.43
CA HIS A 248 -18.90 4.95 5.80
C HIS A 248 -19.96 6.06 5.81
N THR A 249 -19.89 6.96 4.84
CA THR A 249 -20.88 7.99 4.55
C THR A 249 -21.36 7.89 3.10
N ASP A 250 -22.54 8.46 2.84
CA ASP A 250 -23.07 8.59 1.48
C ASP A 250 -22.58 9.87 0.77
N GLU A 251 -21.56 10.55 1.31
CA GLU A 251 -21.00 11.77 0.72
C GLU A 251 -20.31 11.52 -0.64
N SER A 252 -19.91 10.28 -0.90
CA SER A 252 -19.19 9.88 -2.11
C SER A 252 -19.95 8.83 -2.90
N GLY A 253 -19.81 8.89 -4.23
CA GLY A 253 -20.49 7.97 -5.13
C GLY A 253 -20.07 6.52 -4.93
N GLU A 254 -21.00 5.59 -5.16
CA GLU A 254 -20.75 4.14 -5.11
C GLU A 254 -19.62 3.70 -6.07
N ASP A 255 -19.33 4.51 -7.09
CA ASP A 255 -18.24 4.30 -8.03
C ASP A 255 -16.84 4.40 -7.39
N GLN A 256 -16.73 5.07 -6.25
CA GLN A 256 -15.50 5.23 -5.47
C GLN A 256 -15.25 4.09 -4.47
N ARG A 257 -16.26 3.26 -4.19
CA ARG A 257 -16.15 2.13 -3.26
C ARG A 257 -15.29 1.02 -3.87
N SER A 258 -14.36 0.47 -3.08
CA SER A 258 -13.42 -0.55 -3.56
C SER A 258 -12.70 -1.27 -2.43
N PRO A 259 -12.45 -2.59 -2.55
CA PRO A 259 -11.86 -3.41 -1.48
C PRO A 259 -10.32 -3.31 -1.43
N VAL A 260 -9.77 -2.10 -1.48
CA VAL A 260 -8.32 -1.87 -1.54
C VAL A 260 -7.61 -2.38 -0.29
N PHE A 261 -8.15 -2.07 0.90
CA PHE A 261 -7.60 -2.54 2.17
C PHE A 261 -7.78 -4.06 2.35
N LEU A 262 -8.89 -4.62 1.86
CA LEU A 262 -9.14 -6.06 1.87
C LEU A 262 -8.14 -6.83 0.97
N LEU A 263 -7.84 -6.32 -0.23
CA LEU A 263 -6.79 -6.90 -1.08
C LEU A 263 -5.41 -6.88 -0.39
N PHE A 264 -5.11 -5.82 0.36
CA PHE A 264 -3.89 -5.77 1.17
C PHE A 264 -3.90 -6.80 2.30
N ALA A 265 -5.02 -6.92 3.03
CA ALA A 265 -5.16 -7.89 4.10
C ALA A 265 -4.98 -9.32 3.56
N ASP A 266 -5.56 -9.64 2.40
CA ASP A 266 -5.36 -10.93 1.73
C ASP A 266 -3.87 -11.15 1.37
N ALA A 267 -3.20 -10.15 0.78
CA ALA A 267 -1.76 -10.24 0.53
C ALA A 267 -0.94 -10.45 1.82
N MET A 268 -1.32 -9.84 2.95
CA MET A 268 -0.71 -10.13 4.25
C MET A 268 -0.95 -11.57 4.72
N VAL A 269 -2.14 -12.13 4.49
CA VAL A 269 -2.44 -13.54 4.81
C VAL A 269 -1.51 -14.48 4.06
N GLN A 270 -1.14 -14.16 2.82
CA GLN A 270 -0.17 -14.96 2.08
C GLN A 270 1.20 -15.00 2.78
N LEU A 271 1.65 -13.88 3.37
CA LEU A 271 2.88 -13.86 4.17
C LEU A 271 2.73 -14.66 5.47
N LEU A 272 1.60 -14.52 6.18
CA LEU A 272 1.32 -15.32 7.39
C LEU A 272 1.33 -16.81 7.09
N HIS A 273 0.76 -17.22 5.96
CA HIS A 273 0.70 -18.62 5.53
C HIS A 273 2.09 -19.17 5.16
N GLN A 274 2.89 -18.41 4.40
CA GLN A 274 4.20 -18.87 3.95
C GLN A 274 5.28 -18.79 5.05
N PHE A 275 5.07 -17.96 6.07
CA PHE A 275 6.03 -17.72 7.16
C PHE A 275 5.36 -17.84 8.55
N PRO A 276 4.83 -19.02 8.91
CA PRO A 276 3.92 -19.19 10.05
C PRO A 276 4.52 -18.86 11.42
N ALA A 277 5.85 -18.88 11.57
CA ALA A 277 6.53 -18.53 12.82
C ALA A 277 7.09 -17.10 12.83
N ARG A 278 6.93 -16.32 11.74
CA ARG A 278 7.69 -15.06 11.57
C ARG A 278 6.91 -13.81 11.97
N PHE A 279 5.65 -13.96 12.35
CA PHE A 279 4.74 -12.88 12.77
C PHE A 279 4.19 -13.16 14.16
N GLU A 280 4.14 -12.14 15.01
CA GLU A 280 3.62 -12.23 16.38
C GLU A 280 2.10 -12.39 16.39
N PHE A 281 1.44 -12.06 15.29
CA PHE A 281 0.00 -12.12 15.16
C PHE A 281 -0.47 -13.12 14.12
N THR A 282 -1.70 -13.59 14.27
CA THR A 282 -2.37 -14.52 13.35
C THR A 282 -3.26 -13.79 12.35
N ALA A 283 -3.86 -14.55 11.41
CA ALA A 283 -4.85 -14.02 10.49
C ALA A 283 -6.09 -13.43 11.20
N ASP A 284 -6.36 -13.81 12.46
CA ASP A 284 -7.45 -13.27 13.26
C ASP A 284 -7.32 -11.76 13.48
N LEU A 285 -6.09 -11.24 13.57
CA LEU A 285 -5.85 -9.80 13.63
C LEU A 285 -6.37 -9.10 12.38
N LEU A 286 -6.10 -9.68 11.20
CA LEU A 286 -6.50 -9.14 9.90
C LEU A 286 -8.02 -9.22 9.71
N VAL A 287 -8.64 -10.33 10.09
CA VAL A 287 -10.11 -10.49 10.08
C VAL A 287 -10.76 -9.46 11.00
N ALA A 288 -10.24 -9.29 12.23
CA ALA A 288 -10.74 -8.30 13.17
C ALA A 288 -10.54 -6.85 12.67
N LEU A 289 -9.42 -6.54 12.01
CA LEU A 289 -9.21 -5.24 11.35
C LEU A 289 -10.27 -4.98 10.29
N LEU A 290 -10.58 -5.97 9.45
CA LEU A 290 -11.61 -5.87 8.41
C LEU A 290 -13.02 -5.72 9.00
N ASP A 291 -13.33 -6.36 10.12
CA ASP A 291 -14.60 -6.14 10.81
C ASP A 291 -14.70 -4.72 11.39
N GLN A 292 -13.63 -4.24 12.02
CA GLN A 292 -13.61 -2.89 12.60
C GLN A 292 -13.54 -1.78 11.55
N LEU A 293 -13.08 -2.10 10.34
CA LEU A 293 -13.10 -1.19 9.20
C LEU A 293 -14.53 -0.72 8.90
N PHE A 294 -15.47 -1.65 8.73
CA PHE A 294 -16.85 -1.32 8.38
C PHE A 294 -17.73 -0.98 9.60
N ALA A 295 -17.35 -1.42 10.80
CA ALA A 295 -18.14 -1.21 12.01
C ALA A 295 -18.28 0.26 12.44
N CYS A 296 -17.37 1.14 11.99
CA CYS A 296 -17.34 2.56 12.34
C CYS A 296 -17.38 2.85 13.87
N ARG A 297 -16.91 1.89 14.69
CA ARG A 297 -16.94 1.99 16.16
C ARG A 297 -15.83 2.89 16.72
N TYR A 298 -14.71 2.97 16.01
CA TYR A 298 -13.50 3.69 16.44
C TYR A 298 -13.13 4.76 15.41
N GLY A 299 -12.43 5.80 15.85
CA GLY A 299 -12.07 6.94 15.01
C GLY A 299 -11.00 6.68 13.95
N THR A 300 -10.25 5.58 14.09
CA THR A 300 -9.03 5.32 13.31
C THR A 300 -9.25 5.32 11.80
N PHE A 301 -10.33 4.71 11.32
CA PHE A 301 -10.65 4.59 9.88
C PHE A 301 -11.78 5.52 9.43
N LEU A 302 -12.17 6.49 10.26
CA LEU A 302 -13.15 7.50 9.85
C LEU A 302 -12.48 8.58 8.99
N ASP A 303 -13.25 9.14 8.07
CA ASP A 303 -12.82 10.13 7.09
C ASP A 303 -11.66 9.66 6.19
N ASN A 304 -11.11 10.57 5.38
CA ASN A 304 -10.23 10.25 4.24
C ASN A 304 -8.79 10.74 4.41
N CYS A 305 -8.52 11.61 5.40
CA CYS A 305 -7.16 12.06 5.71
C CYS A 305 -7.06 12.66 7.12
N PHE A 306 -5.83 12.81 7.59
CA PHE A 306 -5.51 13.41 8.89
C PHE A 306 -6.18 14.79 9.09
N VAL A 307 -6.02 15.72 8.13
CA VAL A 307 -6.55 17.09 8.24
C VAL A 307 -8.07 17.11 8.44
N LYS A 308 -8.81 16.26 7.73
CA LYS A 308 -10.27 16.19 7.88
C LYS A 308 -10.66 15.61 9.24
N ARG A 309 -9.98 14.54 9.70
CA ARG A 309 -10.19 13.97 11.04
C ARG A 309 -9.93 14.97 12.16
N ASP A 310 -8.85 15.75 12.04
CA ASP A 310 -8.47 16.78 13.00
C ASP A 310 -9.50 17.92 13.06
N ARG A 311 -9.92 18.44 11.89
CA ARG A 311 -10.98 19.47 11.81
C ARG A 311 -12.30 19.03 12.43
N LYS A 312 -12.68 17.76 12.23
CA LYS A 312 -13.88 17.16 12.82
C LYS A 312 -13.66 16.73 14.29
N LYS A 313 -12.46 16.92 14.85
CA LYS A 313 -12.06 16.51 16.21
C LYS A 313 -12.33 15.03 16.51
N ILE A 314 -12.17 14.16 15.50
CA ILE A 314 -12.50 12.74 15.62
C ILE A 314 -11.69 12.07 16.73
N HIS A 315 -10.40 12.38 16.84
CA HIS A 315 -9.52 11.85 17.88
C HIS A 315 -9.96 12.22 19.30
N ALA A 316 -10.60 13.38 19.49
CA ALA A 316 -11.12 13.80 20.80
C ALA A 316 -12.50 13.19 21.09
N ALA A 317 -13.27 12.88 20.05
CA ALA A 317 -14.65 12.39 20.17
C ALA A 317 -14.77 10.86 20.20
N THR A 318 -13.71 10.13 19.84
CA THR A 318 -13.75 8.67 19.66
C THR A 318 -12.50 8.00 20.22
N ALA A 319 -12.63 6.73 20.63
CA ALA A 319 -11.47 5.93 21.01
C ALA A 319 -10.68 5.48 19.77
N PRO A 320 -9.35 5.34 19.87
CA PRO A 320 -8.54 4.73 18.82
C PRO A 320 -8.79 3.22 18.77
N LEU A 321 -8.85 2.66 17.56
CA LEU A 321 -9.03 1.23 17.33
C LEU A 321 -7.93 0.39 18.01
N TRP A 322 -6.72 0.93 18.14
CA TRP A 322 -5.59 0.23 18.74
C TRP A 322 -5.86 -0.17 20.20
N TRP A 323 -6.67 0.61 20.93
CA TRP A 323 -7.07 0.27 22.30
C TRP A 323 -7.78 -1.10 22.36
N TYR A 324 -8.70 -1.37 21.42
CA TYR A 324 -9.38 -2.66 21.32
C TYR A 324 -8.41 -3.81 21.08
N PHE A 325 -7.44 -3.63 20.18
CA PHE A 325 -6.45 -4.67 19.89
C PHE A 325 -5.53 -4.95 21.07
N HIS A 326 -5.11 -3.93 21.82
CA HIS A 326 -4.30 -4.12 23.02
C HIS A 326 -5.09 -4.80 24.15
N GLU A 327 -6.35 -4.40 24.36
CA GLU A 327 -7.22 -5.01 25.38
C GLU A 327 -7.50 -6.50 25.07
N HIS A 328 -7.62 -6.84 23.80
CA HIS A 328 -7.90 -8.20 23.33
C HIS A 328 -6.67 -8.93 22.78
N ARG A 329 -5.46 -8.45 23.11
CA ARG A 329 -4.18 -8.89 22.51
C ARG A 329 -4.06 -10.40 22.42
N ALA A 330 -4.38 -11.11 23.51
CA ALA A 330 -4.25 -12.56 23.61
C ALA A 330 -4.99 -13.34 22.52
N LYS A 331 -6.06 -12.78 21.92
CA LYS A 331 -6.81 -13.40 20.83
C LYS A 331 -6.05 -13.43 19.51
N PHE A 332 -5.07 -12.55 19.36
CA PHE A 332 -4.40 -12.31 18.09
C PHE A 332 -2.99 -12.88 18.05
N LEU A 333 -2.45 -13.32 19.19
CA LEU A 333 -1.06 -13.73 19.28
C LEU A 333 -0.83 -15.12 18.68
N ASN A 334 0.28 -15.23 17.97
CA ASN A 334 0.81 -16.46 17.43
C ASN A 334 1.77 -17.09 18.44
N GLY A 335 1.37 -18.21 19.05
CA GLY A 335 2.22 -18.95 20.00
C GLY A 335 3.48 -19.57 19.37
N ALA A 336 3.56 -19.64 18.04
CA ALA A 336 4.74 -20.12 17.31
C ALA A 336 5.67 -18.99 16.86
N TYR A 337 5.43 -17.74 17.32
CA TYR A 337 6.25 -16.60 16.91
C TYR A 337 7.70 -16.74 17.38
N ASP A 338 8.61 -16.57 16.43
CA ASP A 338 10.04 -16.52 16.60
C ASP A 338 10.53 -15.10 16.27
N GLU A 339 11.11 -14.46 17.29
CA GLU A 339 11.63 -13.10 17.26
C GLU A 339 12.92 -12.95 16.43
N ASP A 340 13.57 -14.05 16.01
CA ASP A 340 14.78 -13.97 15.18
C ASP A 340 14.53 -13.04 13.98
N GLU A 341 15.46 -12.16 13.66
CA GLU A 341 15.29 -11.23 12.56
C GLU A 341 15.46 -11.94 11.21
N GLY A 342 16.43 -12.85 11.10
CA GLY A 342 16.78 -13.54 9.86
C GLY A 342 17.00 -12.60 8.66
N PRO A 343 17.15 -13.14 7.44
CA PRO A 343 17.08 -12.32 6.22
C PRO A 343 15.64 -11.83 5.97
N PRO A 344 15.46 -10.82 5.09
CA PRO A 344 14.13 -10.41 4.67
C PRO A 344 13.27 -11.57 4.16
N LEU A 345 11.98 -11.55 4.48
CA LEU A 345 11.03 -12.56 4.04
C LEU A 345 10.72 -12.36 2.56
N ILE A 346 11.12 -13.29 1.70
CA ILE A 346 10.80 -13.26 0.26
C ILE A 346 9.77 -14.35 -0.04
N PRO A 347 8.49 -14.03 -0.25
CA PRO A 347 7.47 -15.05 -0.49
C PRO A 347 7.69 -15.74 -1.83
N SER A 348 7.33 -17.01 -1.90
CA SER A 348 7.19 -17.72 -3.17
C SER A 348 6.00 -17.14 -3.94
N LEU A 349 6.30 -16.63 -5.14
CA LEU A 349 5.30 -16.09 -6.09
C LEU A 349 4.76 -17.15 -7.07
N GLN A 350 5.03 -18.44 -6.84
CA GLN A 350 4.41 -19.51 -7.63
C GLN A 350 2.89 -19.52 -7.39
N PRO A 351 2.03 -19.60 -8.44
CA PRO A 351 0.57 -19.50 -8.27
C PRO A 351 -0.02 -20.46 -7.25
N LYS A 352 0.51 -21.69 -7.14
CA LYS A 352 0.08 -22.69 -6.15
C LYS A 352 0.28 -22.29 -4.68
N ASN A 353 1.14 -21.31 -4.42
CA ASN A 353 1.48 -20.83 -3.08
C ASN A 353 0.74 -19.53 -2.72
N VAL A 354 -0.11 -19.03 -3.64
CA VAL A 354 -1.07 -17.96 -3.35
C VAL A 354 -2.43 -18.64 -3.14
N VAL A 355 -2.86 -18.70 -1.88
CA VAL A 355 -4.01 -19.48 -1.44
C VAL A 355 -5.24 -18.60 -1.25
N PHE A 356 -6.42 -19.20 -1.33
CA PHE A 356 -7.67 -18.50 -1.05
C PHE A 356 -7.77 -18.12 0.44
N PHE A 357 -8.20 -16.88 0.74
CA PHE A 357 -8.38 -16.40 2.11
C PHE A 357 -9.69 -16.94 2.73
N ASP A 358 -9.69 -18.24 2.95
CA ASP A 358 -10.85 -19.03 3.38
C ASP A 358 -11.45 -18.54 4.70
N ALA A 359 -10.58 -18.25 5.68
CA ALA A 359 -10.95 -17.74 7.00
C ALA A 359 -11.70 -16.38 6.99
N TYR A 360 -11.72 -15.66 5.86
CA TYR A 360 -12.51 -14.45 5.71
C TYR A 360 -13.72 -14.66 4.80
N PHE A 361 -13.50 -15.23 3.60
CA PHE A 361 -14.55 -15.33 2.59
C PHE A 361 -15.58 -16.44 2.84
N ARG A 362 -15.25 -17.46 3.65
CA ARG A 362 -16.13 -18.57 4.03
C ARG A 362 -16.41 -18.66 5.54
N ARG A 363 -16.16 -17.59 6.28
CA ARG A 363 -16.28 -17.58 7.75
C ARG A 363 -17.71 -17.71 8.31
N PHE A 364 -18.72 -17.74 7.44
CA PHE A 364 -20.14 -17.82 7.81
C PHE A 364 -20.82 -19.09 7.30
N ASP A 365 -20.05 -20.00 6.69
CA ASP A 365 -20.55 -21.29 6.19
C ASP A 365 -20.84 -22.28 7.32
#